data_AF-A0A0H3C0R1-F1
#
_entry.id   AF-A0A0H3C0R1-F1
#
_cell.length_a   1.000
_cell.length_b   1.000
_cell.length_c   1.000
_cell.angle_alpha   90.00
_cell.angle_beta   90.00
_cell.angle_gamma   90.00
#
_symmetry.space_group_name_H-M   'P 1'
#
loop_
_entity.id
_entity.type
_entity.pdbx_description
1 polymer ?
#
loop_
_entity_poly.entity_id
_entity_poly.type
_entity_poly.pdbx_seq_one_letter_code
_entity_poly.pdbx_strand_id
1 'polypeptide(L)'
;MNNSTYRTYNIESIKDEFFNIGLSKEAIDFVFLHNDNYNFEFLKEKIIDVEKNLRRDISNLDIKIDAVEKNVNLKIDFIEKNLNAKIDSLDVKIDNVEKGLNAKIDSLDVKIDNVEKALQKDISSLNIKIDGVKNELNVKIDSVNTKIDSVEKTLQKDISSLKNEFTASNRTIQVILIMGITLAPIIYSIFNKYFLS
;
A
#
# COMPACT_ATOMS: atom_id res chain seq x y z
N MET A 1 60.78 10.97 101.30
CA MET A 1 59.40 11.25 100.85
C MET A 1 59.01 10.13 99.91
N ASN A 2 58.02 9.33 100.29
CA ASN A 2 57.66 8.08 99.61
C ASN A 2 56.99 8.37 98.26
N ASN A 3 57.46 7.69 97.22
CA ASN A 3 56.93 7.79 95.86
C ASN A 3 55.76 6.82 95.73
N SER A 4 54.51 7.31 95.83
CA SER A 4 53.32 6.48 95.62
C SER A 4 53.04 6.36 94.13
N THR A 5 53.48 5.27 93.51
CA THR A 5 52.97 4.82 92.22
C THR A 5 51.52 4.38 92.36
N TYR A 6 50.59 5.13 91.77
CA TYR A 6 49.20 4.70 91.64
C TYR A 6 49.15 3.50 90.70
N ARG A 7 48.79 2.32 91.22
CA ARG A 7 48.48 1.15 90.40
C ARG A 7 47.12 1.36 89.73
N THR A 8 47.08 1.27 88.41
CA THR A 8 45.83 1.19 87.66
C THR A 8 45.34 -0.26 87.72
N TYR A 9 44.29 -0.52 88.49
CA TYR A 9 43.68 -1.84 88.58
C TYR A 9 42.56 -1.96 87.54
N ASN A 10 42.64 -2.95 86.63
CA ASN A 10 41.48 -3.36 85.83
C ASN A 10 40.65 -4.38 86.62
N ILE A 11 39.40 -4.61 86.18
CA ILE A 11 38.46 -5.52 86.86
C ILE A 11 39.05 -6.93 87.03
N GLU A 12 39.77 -7.43 86.04
CA GLU A 12 40.44 -8.74 86.10
C GLU A 12 41.52 -8.78 87.18
N SER A 13 42.34 -7.73 87.28
CA SER A 13 43.36 -7.60 88.33
C SER A 13 42.74 -7.54 89.72
N ILE A 14 41.57 -6.92 89.88
CA ILE A 14 40.85 -6.87 91.17
C ILE A 14 40.24 -8.24 91.50
N LYS A 15 39.69 -8.95 90.50
CA LYS A 15 39.21 -10.34 90.68
C LYS A 15 40.35 -11.26 91.12
N ASP A 16 41.51 -11.13 90.50
CA ASP A 16 42.71 -11.92 90.84
C ASP A 16 43.22 -11.59 92.25
N GLU A 17 43.21 -10.31 92.66
CA GLU A 17 43.57 -9.92 94.02
C GLU A 17 42.57 -10.47 95.06
N PHE A 18 41.27 -10.38 94.79
CA PHE A 18 40.24 -10.98 95.66
C PHE A 18 40.38 -12.49 95.78
N PHE A 19 40.74 -13.17 94.70
CA PHE A 19 41.04 -14.59 94.72
C PHE A 19 42.29 -14.89 95.55
N ASN A 20 43.36 -14.11 95.38
CA ASN A 20 44.63 -14.28 96.09
C ASN A 20 44.53 -14.03 97.60
N ILE A 21 43.57 -13.22 98.06
CA ILE A 21 43.29 -13.02 99.49
C ILE A 21 42.32 -14.07 100.07
N GLY A 22 41.90 -15.06 99.28
CA GLY A 22 41.16 -16.24 99.73
C GLY A 22 39.64 -16.17 99.58
N LEU A 23 39.08 -15.23 98.82
CA LEU A 23 37.65 -15.23 98.49
C LEU A 23 37.32 -16.36 97.49
N SER A 24 36.17 -17.03 97.68
CA SER A 24 35.69 -18.01 96.71
C SER A 24 35.22 -17.32 95.42
N LYS A 25 35.23 -18.04 94.31
CA LYS A 25 34.77 -17.52 93.01
C LYS A 25 33.34 -17.00 93.09
N GLU A 26 32.46 -17.69 93.81
CA GLU A 26 31.06 -17.31 94.00
C GLU A 26 30.92 -16.02 94.81
N ALA A 27 31.76 -15.81 95.84
CA ALA A 27 31.78 -14.59 96.63
C ALA A 27 32.29 -13.39 95.81
N ILE A 28 33.33 -13.61 94.99
CA ILE A 28 33.86 -12.61 94.06
C ILE A 28 32.78 -12.24 93.04
N ASP A 29 32.18 -13.23 92.38
CA ASP A 29 31.13 -13.01 91.40
C ASP A 29 29.92 -12.30 92.02
N PHE A 30 29.53 -12.61 93.26
CA PHE A 30 28.45 -11.90 93.97
C PHE A 30 28.79 -10.43 94.22
N VAL A 31 30.00 -10.12 94.70
CA VAL A 31 30.44 -8.74 94.95
C VAL A 31 30.48 -7.93 93.67
N PHE A 32 31.04 -8.50 92.59
CA PHE A 32 31.10 -7.82 91.30
C PHE A 32 29.72 -7.68 90.64
N LEU A 33 28.84 -8.67 90.78
CA LEU A 33 27.47 -8.61 90.24
C LEU A 33 26.64 -7.48 90.87
N HIS A 34 26.87 -7.15 92.14
CA HIS A 34 26.21 -6.04 92.84
C HIS A 34 27.03 -4.75 92.85
N ASN A 35 28.19 -4.74 92.19
CA ASN A 35 29.01 -3.56 92.04
C ASN A 35 28.57 -2.81 90.78
N ASP A 36 27.96 -1.64 90.95
CA ASP A 36 27.48 -0.82 89.83
C ASP A 36 28.58 -0.48 88.81
N ASN A 37 29.83 -0.31 89.27
CA ASN A 37 30.97 -0.02 88.40
C ASN A 37 31.35 -1.22 87.50
N TYR A 38 31.24 -2.45 88.01
CA TYR A 38 31.43 -3.66 87.20
C TYR A 38 30.34 -3.84 86.15
N ASN A 39 29.06 -3.65 86.53
CA ASN A 39 27.94 -3.75 85.59
C ASN A 39 28.03 -2.67 84.50
N PHE A 40 28.49 -1.46 84.85
CA PHE A 40 28.74 -0.38 83.89
C PHE A 40 29.83 -0.75 82.88
N GLU A 41 31.00 -1.20 83.33
CA GLU A 41 32.09 -1.58 82.42
C GLU A 41 31.71 -2.81 81.56
N PHE A 42 31.00 -3.80 82.12
CA PHE A 42 30.50 -4.93 81.33
C PHE A 42 29.51 -4.49 80.23
N LEU A 43 28.56 -3.61 80.57
CA LEU A 43 27.60 -3.08 79.60
C LEU A 43 28.29 -2.23 78.52
N LYS A 44 29.28 -1.44 78.91
CA LYS A 44 30.09 -0.63 78.00
C LYS A 44 30.83 -1.49 76.97
N GLU A 45 31.46 -2.59 77.39
CA GLU A 45 32.08 -3.56 76.46
C GLU A 45 31.05 -4.15 75.49
N LYS A 46 29.85 -4.53 75.98
CA LYS A 46 28.77 -5.02 75.10
C LYS A 46 28.28 -3.98 74.10
N ILE A 47 28.19 -2.72 74.50
CA ILE A 47 27.83 -1.62 73.61
C ILE A 47 28.89 -1.42 72.53
N ILE A 48 30.18 -1.48 72.89
CA ILE A 48 31.30 -1.38 71.94
C ILE A 48 31.24 -2.52 70.91
N ASP A 49 30.98 -3.75 71.35
CA ASP A 49 30.84 -4.91 70.44
C ASP A 49 29.66 -4.74 69.47
N VAL A 50 28.51 -4.28 69.98
CA VAL A 50 27.32 -3.99 69.15
C VAL A 50 27.62 -2.88 68.15
N GLU A 51 28.24 -1.79 68.58
CA GLU A 51 28.62 -0.67 67.71
C GLU A 51 29.57 -1.15 66.60
N LYS A 52 30.57 -1.96 66.94
CA LYS A 52 31.53 -2.53 65.97
C LYS A 52 30.83 -3.40 64.93
N ASN A 53 29.91 -4.26 65.37
CA ASN A 53 29.14 -5.12 64.47
C ASN A 53 28.22 -4.29 63.56
N LEU A 54 27.53 -3.30 64.09
CA LEU A 54 26.67 -2.40 63.30
C LEU A 54 27.49 -1.60 62.28
N ARG A 55 28.65 -1.05 62.67
CA ARG A 55 29.55 -0.35 61.74
C ARG A 55 29.99 -1.25 60.59
N ARG A 56 30.31 -2.51 60.87
CA ARG A 56 30.69 -3.51 59.86
C ARG A 56 29.51 -3.85 58.95
N ASP A 57 28.32 -4.04 59.51
CA ASP A 57 27.13 -4.40 58.73
C ASP A 57 26.69 -3.23 57.83
N ILE A 58 26.77 -1.98 58.31
CA ILE A 58 26.55 -0.76 57.52
C ILE A 58 27.57 -0.70 56.37
N SER A 59 28.87 -0.88 56.65
CA SER A 59 29.90 -0.88 55.60
C SER A 59 29.67 -1.97 54.55
N ASN A 60 29.22 -3.16 54.96
CA ASN A 60 28.86 -4.24 54.03
C ASN A 60 27.61 -3.90 53.20
N LEU A 61 26.63 -3.19 53.76
CA LEU A 61 25.45 -2.73 53.04
C LEU A 61 25.82 -1.65 52.02
N ASP A 62 26.67 -0.69 52.38
CA ASP A 62 27.16 0.34 51.46
C ASP A 62 27.83 -0.29 50.24
N ILE A 63 28.73 -1.26 50.45
CA ILE A 63 29.38 -2.01 49.35
C ILE A 63 28.36 -2.73 48.46
N LYS A 64 27.32 -3.32 49.05
CA LYS A 64 26.26 -4.01 48.30
C LYS A 64 25.40 -3.02 47.51
N ILE A 65 25.07 -1.88 48.09
CA ILE A 65 24.31 -0.81 47.43
C ILE A 65 25.10 -0.27 46.25
N ASP A 66 26.38 0.06 46.42
CA ASP A 66 27.28 0.50 45.35
C ASP A 66 27.36 -0.52 44.21
N ALA A 67 27.47 -1.81 44.55
CA ALA A 67 27.51 -2.88 43.56
C ALA A 67 26.20 -3.02 42.78
N VAL A 68 25.05 -2.88 43.45
CA VAL A 68 23.73 -2.89 42.81
C VAL A 68 23.55 -1.68 41.92
N GLU A 69 23.86 -0.48 42.41
CA GLU A 69 23.79 0.77 41.65
C GLU A 69 24.61 0.68 40.37
N LYS A 70 25.88 0.25 40.49
CA LYS A 70 26.75 0.05 39.32
C LYS A 70 26.18 -0.98 38.34
N ASN A 71 25.62 -2.09 38.83
CA ASN A 71 25.03 -3.11 37.96
C ASN A 71 23.80 -2.58 37.21
N VAL A 72 22.94 -1.83 37.91
CA VAL A 72 21.73 -1.23 37.34
C VAL A 72 22.11 -0.19 36.29
N ASN A 73 23.05 0.71 36.57
CA ASN A 73 23.51 1.72 35.61
C ASN A 73 24.08 1.06 34.34
N LEU A 74 24.94 0.04 34.48
CA LEU A 74 25.46 -0.71 33.32
C LEU A 74 24.36 -1.38 32.48
N LYS A 75 23.33 -1.92 33.13
CA LYS A 75 22.18 -2.52 32.42
C LYS A 75 21.35 -1.48 31.70
N ILE A 76 21.13 -0.32 32.32
CA ILE A 76 20.40 0.80 31.71
C ILE A 76 21.17 1.28 30.47
N ASP A 77 22.46 1.57 30.59
CA ASP A 77 23.31 2.01 29.47
C ASP A 77 23.31 1.00 28.32
N PHE A 78 23.39 -0.30 28.65
CA PHE A 78 23.35 -1.36 27.65
C PHE A 78 22.00 -1.42 26.93
N ILE A 79 20.89 -1.33 27.67
CA ILE A 79 19.53 -1.33 27.12
C ILE A 79 19.34 -0.10 26.23
N GLU A 80 19.72 1.09 26.69
CA GLU A 80 19.62 2.34 25.92
C GLU A 80 20.39 2.24 24.60
N LYS A 81 21.65 1.81 24.66
CA LYS A 81 22.47 1.61 23.45
C LYS A 81 21.86 0.58 22.50
N ASN A 82 21.32 -0.53 23.02
CA ASN A 82 20.71 -1.56 22.19
C ASN A 82 19.41 -1.09 21.53
N LEU A 83 18.58 -0.34 22.25
CA LEU A 83 17.34 0.22 21.74
C LEU A 83 17.62 1.29 20.69
N ASN A 84 18.54 2.22 20.94
CA ASN A 84 18.95 3.23 19.96
C ASN A 84 19.43 2.58 18.66
N ALA A 85 20.32 1.58 18.74
CA ALA A 85 20.80 0.87 17.55
C ALA A 85 19.68 0.14 16.78
N LYS A 86 18.66 -0.38 17.49
CA LYS A 86 17.49 -1.00 16.86
C LYS A 86 16.59 0.02 16.20
N ILE A 87 16.39 1.18 16.82
CA ILE A 87 15.63 2.30 16.27
C ILE A 87 16.30 2.80 14.99
N ASP A 88 17.61 3.11 15.04
CA ASP A 88 18.39 3.54 13.87
C ASP A 88 18.29 2.51 12.72
N SER A 89 18.37 1.22 13.05
CA SER A 89 18.22 0.16 12.04
C SER A 89 16.80 0.09 11.46
N LEU A 90 15.76 0.41 12.23
CA LEU A 90 14.39 0.44 11.75
C LEU A 90 14.16 1.65 10.86
N ASP A 91 14.68 2.83 11.25
CA ASP A 91 14.58 4.06 10.45
C ASP A 91 15.21 3.85 9.07
N VAL A 92 16.42 3.26 9.00
CA VAL A 92 17.06 2.92 7.72
C VAL A 92 16.21 1.95 6.88
N LYS A 93 15.55 0.97 7.51
CA LYS A 93 14.67 0.03 6.80
C LYS A 93 13.43 0.72 6.26
N ILE A 94 12.81 1.60 7.06
CA ILE A 94 11.64 2.39 6.67
C ILE A 94 12.00 3.29 5.49
N ASP A 95 13.09 4.04 5.57
CA ASP A 95 13.59 4.91 4.50
C ASP A 95 13.81 4.15 3.18
N ASN A 96 14.40 2.95 3.26
CA ASN A 96 14.63 2.13 2.09
C ASN A 96 13.34 1.60 1.47
N VAL A 97 12.36 1.23 2.30
CA VAL A 97 11.02 0.82 1.83
C VAL A 97 10.31 1.99 1.17
N GLU A 98 10.33 3.18 1.79
CA GLU A 98 9.70 4.39 1.26
C GLU A 98 10.30 4.76 -0.12
N LYS A 99 11.63 4.84 -0.21
CA LYS A 99 12.32 5.10 -1.48
C LYS A 99 12.00 4.05 -2.55
N GLY A 100 11.96 2.78 -2.15
CA GLY A 100 11.65 1.68 -3.06
C GLY A 100 10.21 1.70 -3.56
N LEU A 101 9.25 2.11 -2.73
CA LEU A 101 7.85 2.27 -3.12
C LEU A 101 7.66 3.49 -4.02
N ASN A 102 8.25 4.65 -3.68
CA ASN A 102 8.18 5.86 -4.50
C ASN A 102 8.73 5.60 -5.91
N ALA A 103 9.90 4.97 -6.04
CA ALA A 103 10.47 4.64 -7.35
C ALA A 103 9.59 3.68 -8.17
N LYS A 104 8.87 2.75 -7.51
CA LYS A 104 7.91 1.86 -8.19
C LYS A 104 6.67 2.61 -8.66
N ILE A 105 6.16 3.54 -7.85
CA ILE A 105 5.02 4.39 -8.21
C ILE A 105 5.39 5.27 -9.41
N ASP A 106 6.52 5.99 -9.36
CA ASP A 106 6.99 6.81 -10.47
C ASP A 106 7.15 5.99 -11.77
N SER A 107 7.69 4.77 -11.65
CA SER A 107 7.82 3.88 -12.81
C SER A 107 6.47 3.40 -13.36
N LEU A 108 5.45 3.22 -12.51
CA LEU A 108 4.12 2.83 -12.94
C LEU A 108 3.40 4.00 -13.61
N ASP A 109 3.52 5.21 -13.08
CA ASP A 109 2.95 6.42 -13.66
C ASP A 109 3.48 6.64 -15.09
N VAL A 110 4.81 6.53 -15.29
CA VAL A 110 5.42 6.62 -16.63
C VAL A 110 4.89 5.53 -17.58
N LYS A 111 4.67 4.31 -17.09
CA LYS A 111 4.12 3.22 -17.91
C LYS A 111 2.67 3.48 -18.30
N ILE A 112 1.86 3.98 -17.36
CA ILE A 112 0.46 4.34 -17.60
C ILE A 112 0.38 5.46 -18.64
N ASP A 113 1.16 6.53 -18.48
CA ASP A 113 1.24 7.64 -19.42
C ASP A 113 1.59 7.19 -20.84
N ASN A 114 2.54 6.25 -20.97
CA ASN A 114 2.95 5.73 -22.26
C ASN A 114 1.86 4.87 -22.91
N VAL A 115 1.16 4.04 -22.13
CA VAL A 115 0.02 3.25 -22.61
C VAL A 115 -1.12 4.17 -23.05
N GLU A 116 -1.45 5.19 -22.27
CA GLU A 116 -2.48 6.17 -22.61
C GLU A 116 -2.18 6.89 -23.93
N LYS A 117 -0.95 7.38 -24.10
CA LYS A 117 -0.50 8.02 -25.35
C LYS A 117 -0.56 7.08 -26.55
N ALA A 118 -0.17 5.81 -26.38
CA ALA A 118 -0.24 4.81 -27.43
C ALA A 118 -1.68 4.53 -27.85
N LEU A 119 -2.58 4.31 -26.88
CA LEU A 119 -4.01 4.09 -27.14
C LEU A 119 -4.67 5.30 -27.81
N GLN A 120 -4.34 6.52 -27.37
CA GLN A 120 -4.86 7.74 -27.99
C GLN A 120 -4.45 7.86 -29.47
N LYS A 121 -3.21 7.47 -29.79
CA LYS A 121 -2.71 7.43 -31.18
C LYS A 121 -3.43 6.38 -32.00
N ASP A 122 -3.62 5.18 -31.46
CA ASP A 122 -4.30 4.09 -32.14
C ASP A 122 -5.77 4.42 -32.42
N ILE A 123 -6.49 4.98 -31.44
CA ILE A 123 -7.85 5.48 -31.60
C ILE A 123 -7.92 6.54 -32.70
N SER A 124 -7.00 7.49 -32.69
CA SER A 124 -6.95 8.55 -33.72
C SER A 124 -6.68 7.98 -35.11
N SER A 125 -5.79 6.99 -35.23
CA SER A 125 -5.53 6.31 -36.50
C SER A 125 -6.74 5.50 -37.00
N LEU A 126 -7.43 4.81 -36.10
CA LEU A 126 -8.66 4.07 -36.42
C LEU A 126 -9.77 5.01 -36.89
N ASN A 127 -9.97 6.15 -36.24
CA ASN A 127 -10.95 7.16 -36.66
C ASN A 127 -10.67 7.63 -38.09
N ILE A 128 -9.41 7.96 -38.42
CA ILE A 128 -9.02 8.36 -39.79
C ILE A 128 -9.32 7.25 -40.81
N LYS A 129 -9.02 5.99 -40.47
CA LYS A 129 -9.30 4.85 -41.35
C LYS A 129 -10.81 4.65 -41.56
N ILE A 130 -11.60 4.77 -40.50
CA ILE A 130 -13.07 4.66 -40.54
C ILE A 130 -13.64 5.76 -41.43
N ASP A 131 -13.20 7.01 -41.24
CA ASP A 131 -13.63 8.14 -42.08
C ASP A 131 -13.23 7.94 -43.55
N GLY A 132 -12.03 7.42 -43.80
CA GLY A 132 -11.57 7.06 -45.15
C GLY A 132 -12.49 6.03 -45.83
N VAL A 133 -12.79 4.92 -45.14
CA VAL A 133 -13.70 3.87 -45.64
C VAL A 133 -15.11 4.42 -45.85
N LYS A 134 -15.63 5.21 -44.91
CA LYS A 134 -16.94 5.85 -45.02
C LYS A 134 -17.03 6.74 -46.27
N ASN A 135 -16.01 7.56 -46.51
CA ASN A 135 -15.96 8.44 -47.67
C ASN A 135 -15.86 7.65 -48.98
N GLU A 136 -15.03 6.60 -49.04
CA GLU A 136 -14.91 5.75 -50.23
C GLU A 136 -16.23 5.03 -50.54
N LEU A 137 -16.92 4.53 -49.52
CA LEU A 137 -18.24 3.90 -49.68
C LEU A 137 -19.29 4.89 -50.16
N ASN A 138 -19.34 6.11 -49.60
CA ASN A 138 -20.25 7.15 -50.05
C ASN A 138 -20.03 7.47 -51.54
N VAL A 139 -18.78 7.66 -51.97
CA VAL A 139 -18.44 7.91 -53.38
C VAL A 139 -18.89 6.75 -54.29
N LYS A 140 -18.68 5.50 -53.86
CA LYS A 140 -19.14 4.32 -54.62
C LYS A 140 -20.65 4.25 -54.70
N ILE A 141 -21.37 4.55 -53.61
CA ILE A 141 -22.84 4.60 -53.57
C ILE A 141 -23.35 5.69 -54.53
N ASP A 142 -22.80 6.90 -54.48
CA ASP A 142 -23.19 8.00 -55.37
C ASP A 142 -22.95 7.66 -56.85
N SER A 143 -21.83 6.98 -57.15
CA SER A 143 -21.54 6.49 -58.51
C SER A 143 -22.55 5.44 -58.98
N VAL A 144 -22.93 4.50 -58.11
CA VAL A 144 -23.95 3.49 -58.40
C VAL A 144 -25.32 4.14 -58.62
N ASN A 145 -25.72 5.08 -57.76
CA ASN A 145 -26.97 5.84 -57.91
C ASN A 145 -27.01 6.58 -59.25
N THR A 146 -25.93 7.25 -59.64
CA THR A 146 -25.83 7.94 -60.93
C THR A 146 -25.98 6.98 -62.12
N LYS A 147 -25.38 5.77 -62.03
CA LYS A 147 -25.54 4.74 -63.07
C LYS A 147 -26.97 4.22 -63.14
N ILE A 148 -27.61 3.99 -61.99
CA ILE A 148 -29.01 3.57 -61.90
C ILE A 148 -29.91 4.63 -62.56
N ASP A 149 -29.75 5.91 -62.21
CA ASP A 149 -30.50 7.02 -62.81
C ASP A 149 -30.34 7.08 -64.34
N SER A 150 -29.12 6.84 -64.83
CA SER A 150 -28.85 6.82 -66.28
C SER A 150 -29.50 5.64 -66.99
N VAL A 151 -29.52 4.46 -66.37
CA VAL A 151 -30.20 3.27 -66.89
C VAL A 151 -31.71 3.50 -66.89
N GLU A 152 -32.26 4.05 -65.81
CA GLU A 152 -33.68 4.36 -65.69
C GLU A 152 -34.12 5.33 -66.79
N LYS A 153 -33.37 6.42 -67.02
CA LYS A 153 -33.65 7.38 -68.11
C LYS A 153 -33.62 6.74 -69.49
N THR A 154 -32.65 5.86 -69.75
CA THR A 154 -32.54 5.14 -71.02
C THR A 154 -33.76 4.23 -71.22
N LEU A 155 -34.11 3.44 -70.21
CA LEU A 155 -35.28 2.56 -70.27
C LEU A 155 -36.58 3.33 -70.45
N GLN A 156 -36.78 4.46 -69.76
CA GLN A 156 -37.94 5.32 -69.94
C GLN A 156 -38.04 5.85 -71.39
N LYS A 157 -36.91 6.22 -72.00
CA LYS A 157 -36.84 6.66 -73.40
C LYS A 157 -37.17 5.53 -74.38
N ASP A 158 -36.64 4.34 -74.16
CA ASP A 158 -36.88 3.18 -75.01
C ASP A 158 -38.35 2.74 -74.95
N ILE A 159 -38.93 2.69 -73.75
CA ILE A 159 -40.36 2.42 -73.53
C ILE A 159 -41.23 3.46 -74.25
N SER A 160 -40.85 4.74 -74.16
CA SER A 160 -41.59 5.82 -74.83
C SER A 160 -41.54 5.70 -76.35
N SER A 161 -40.38 5.34 -76.91
CA SER A 161 -40.21 5.12 -78.35
C SER A 161 -41.05 3.95 -78.84
N LEU A 162 -40.99 2.80 -78.15
CA LEU A 162 -41.80 1.62 -78.45
C LEU A 162 -43.31 1.91 -78.38
N LYS A 163 -43.75 2.67 -77.36
CA LYS A 163 -45.16 3.09 -77.25
C LYS A 163 -45.60 3.93 -78.45
N ASN A 164 -44.75 4.84 -78.92
CA ASN A 164 -45.04 5.67 -80.08
C ASN A 164 -45.10 4.84 -81.37
N GLU A 165 -44.15 3.94 -81.58
CA GLU A 165 -44.14 3.02 -82.74
C GLU A 165 -45.36 2.10 -82.76
N PHE A 166 -45.72 1.52 -81.62
CA PHE A 166 -46.92 0.69 -81.49
C PHE A 166 -48.19 1.49 -81.81
N THR A 167 -48.29 2.71 -81.29
CA THR A 167 -49.43 3.61 -81.57
C THR A 167 -49.51 3.96 -83.05
N ALA A 168 -48.38 4.26 -83.71
CA ALA A 168 -48.33 4.53 -85.14
C ALA A 168 -48.73 3.31 -85.98
N SER A 169 -48.21 2.12 -85.65
CA SER A 169 -48.57 0.86 -86.31
C SER A 169 -50.06 0.56 -86.19
N ASN A 170 -50.64 0.72 -84.98
CA ASN A 170 -52.06 0.54 -84.76
C ASN A 170 -52.91 1.51 -85.60
N ARG A 171 -52.50 2.78 -85.72
CA ARG A 171 -53.17 3.75 -86.61
C ARG A 171 -53.10 3.32 -88.08
N THR A 172 -51.95 2.83 -88.53
CA THR A 172 -51.78 2.31 -89.91
C THR A 172 -52.71 1.13 -90.19
N ILE A 173 -52.80 0.17 -89.26
CA ILE A 173 -53.72 -0.97 -89.37
C ILE A 173 -55.17 -0.51 -89.45
N GLN A 174 -55.58 0.43 -88.59
CA GLN A 174 -56.93 1.00 -88.62
C GLN A 174 -57.24 1.67 -89.98
N VAL A 175 -56.30 2.44 -90.52
CA VAL A 175 -56.44 3.08 -91.84
C VAL A 175 -56.59 2.03 -92.95
N ILE A 176 -55.78 0.97 -92.96
CA ILE A 176 -55.87 -0.12 -93.93
C ILE A 176 -57.23 -0.84 -93.83
N LEU A 177 -57.69 -1.15 -92.62
CA LEU A 177 -59.00 -1.78 -92.40
C LEU A 177 -60.15 -0.91 -92.93
N ILE A 178 -60.13 0.40 -92.63
CA ILE A 178 -61.14 1.35 -93.13
C ILE A 178 -61.10 1.44 -94.67
N MET A 179 -59.91 1.53 -95.27
CA MET A 179 -59.76 1.53 -96.73
C MET A 179 -60.29 0.23 -97.36
N GLY A 180 -60.00 -0.93 -96.76
CA GLY A 180 -60.51 -2.22 -97.24
C GLY A 180 -62.04 -2.30 -97.21
N ILE A 181 -62.67 -1.88 -96.11
CA ILE A 181 -64.13 -1.85 -95.97
C ILE A 181 -64.77 -0.87 -96.97
N THR A 182 -64.19 0.32 -97.15
CA THR A 182 -64.75 1.36 -98.03
C THR A 182 -64.56 1.08 -99.52
N LEU A 183 -63.44 0.47 -99.92
CA LEU A 183 -63.14 0.15 -101.31
C LEU A 183 -63.76 -1.17 -101.78
N ALA A 184 -64.07 -2.12 -100.88
CA ALA A 184 -64.60 -3.42 -101.26
C ALA A 184 -65.85 -3.38 -102.18
N PRO A 185 -66.90 -2.55 -101.92
CA PRO A 185 -68.05 -2.44 -102.83
C PRO A 185 -67.67 -1.86 -104.19
N ILE A 186 -66.75 -0.89 -104.22
CA ILE A 186 -66.26 -0.25 -105.45
C ILE A 186 -65.50 -1.25 -106.31
N ILE A 187 -64.55 -2.00 -105.70
CA ILE A 187 -63.77 -3.03 -106.38
C ILE A 187 -64.69 -4.13 -106.91
N TYR A 188 -65.66 -4.60 -106.11
CA TYR A 188 -66.63 -5.61 -106.54
C TYR A 188 -67.47 -5.13 -107.74
N SER A 189 -67.94 -3.88 -107.72
CA SER A 189 -68.68 -3.28 -108.84
C SER A 189 -67.85 -3.21 -110.12
N ILE A 190 -66.57 -2.83 -110.03
CA ILE A 190 -65.65 -2.80 -111.17
C ILE A 190 -65.41 -4.22 -111.69
N PHE A 191 -65.10 -5.18 -110.82
CA PHE A 191 -64.82 -6.57 -111.22
C PHE A 191 -66.02 -7.19 -111.95
N ASN A 192 -67.23 -7.02 -111.41
CA ASN A 192 -68.45 -7.56 -112.01
C ASN A 192 -68.74 -6.94 -113.40
N LYS A 193 -68.40 -5.66 -113.60
CA LYS A 193 -68.59 -4.95 -114.87
C LYS A 193 -67.63 -5.41 -115.98
N TYR A 194 -66.41 -5.83 -115.65
CA TYR A 194 -65.36 -6.12 -116.64
C TYR A 194 -64.98 -7.59 -116.79
N PHE A 195 -65.33 -8.46 -115.83
CA PHE A 195 -64.86 -9.87 -115.83
C PHE A 195 -65.96 -10.94 -115.72
N LEU A 196 -67.19 -10.56 -115.34
CA LEU A 196 -68.33 -11.49 -115.21
C LEU A 196 -69.49 -11.17 -116.17
N SER A 197 -69.30 -10.20 -117.07
CA SER A 197 -70.20 -9.86 -118.19
C SER A 197 -69.61 -10.38 -119.50
#